data_AF-A0A811Y4A3-F1
#
_entry.id   AF-A0A811Y4A3-F1
#
_cell.length_a   1.000
_cell.length_b   1.000
_cell.length_c   1.000
_cell.angle_alpha   90.00
_cell.angle_beta   90.00
_cell.angle_gamma   90.00
#
_symmetry.space_group_name_H-M   'P 1'
#
loop_
_entity.id
_entity.type
_entity.pdbx_description
1 polymer ?
#
loop_
_entity_poly.entity_id
_entity_poly.type
_entity_poly.pdbx_seq_one_letter_code
_entity_poly.pdbx_strand_id
1 'polypeptide(L)'
;MIVTERERERDTQRERKRQRHRQREKQASCREPDRKIGAAAQRIGSHLVPTATFISTTPRNWTEGERNSSEMKADLLVINTKDEQQWVDQTPYNESVTFWHSGEPSNVDEHCVMLHFHYFSRQWGWNDVPCNGHHKLLCKMKKIYL
;
A
#
# COMPACT_ATOMS: atom_id res chain seq x y z
N MET A 1 -31.46 17.28 23.32
CA MET A 1 -30.61 16.25 23.96
C MET A 1 -29.20 16.79 24.07
N ILE A 2 -28.66 16.93 25.28
CA ILE A 2 -27.26 17.34 25.49
C ILE A 2 -26.48 16.07 25.83
N VAL A 3 -25.63 15.62 24.91
CA VAL A 3 -24.73 14.46 25.16
C VAL A 3 -23.71 14.88 26.20
N THR A 4 -23.61 14.12 27.29
CA THR A 4 -22.67 14.41 28.37
C THR A 4 -21.23 14.08 27.96
N GLU A 5 -20.26 14.75 28.55
CA GLU A 5 -18.83 14.51 28.29
C GLU A 5 -18.43 13.06 28.58
N ARG A 6 -18.98 12.47 29.65
CA ARG A 6 -18.82 11.05 29.99
C ARG A 6 -19.38 10.10 28.94
N GLU A 7 -20.45 10.48 28.24
CA GLU A 7 -20.98 9.69 27.11
C GLU A 7 -20.03 9.78 25.91
N ARG A 8 -19.52 10.98 25.60
CA ARG A 8 -18.52 11.17 24.53
C ARG A 8 -17.24 10.36 24.78
N GLU A 9 -16.75 10.32 26.02
CA GLU A 9 -15.56 9.52 26.38
C GLU A 9 -15.80 8.02 26.22
N ARG A 10 -16.97 7.52 26.65
CA ARG A 10 -17.34 6.10 26.48
C ARG A 10 -17.47 5.72 25.02
N ASP A 11 -18.08 6.56 24.19
CA ASP A 11 -18.20 6.33 22.76
C ASP A 11 -16.84 6.38 22.06
N THR A 12 -15.97 7.31 22.46
CA THR A 12 -14.57 7.37 21.99
C THR A 12 -13.79 6.11 22.37
N GLN A 13 -13.94 5.59 23.60
CA GLN A 13 -13.30 4.34 24.01
C GLN A 13 -13.84 3.11 23.27
N ARG A 14 -15.16 3.06 23.02
CA ARG A 14 -15.79 2.00 22.24
C ARG A 14 -15.29 2.01 20.79
N GLU A 15 -15.21 3.19 20.17
CA GLU A 15 -14.67 3.33 18.82
C GLU A 15 -13.18 2.96 18.77
N ARG A 16 -12.38 3.38 19.76
CA ARG A 16 -10.97 2.96 19.91
C ARG A 16 -10.82 1.43 19.99
N LYS A 17 -11.65 0.75 20.78
CA LYS A 17 -11.63 -0.72 20.87
C LYS A 17 -12.02 -1.37 19.54
N ARG A 18 -13.05 -0.87 18.87
CA ARG A 18 -13.47 -1.34 17.54
C ARG A 18 -12.37 -1.15 16.49
N GLN A 19 -11.69 0.01 16.48
CA GLN A 19 -10.58 0.28 15.57
C GLN A 19 -9.38 -0.64 15.82
N ARG A 20 -9.00 -0.88 17.09
CA ARG A 20 -7.93 -1.81 17.45
C ARG A 20 -8.26 -3.26 17.08
N HIS A 21 -9.51 -3.70 17.26
CA HIS A 21 -9.96 -5.03 16.84
C HIS A 21 -9.84 -5.20 15.32
N ARG A 22 -10.41 -4.25 14.55
CA ARG A 22 -10.30 -4.22 13.09
C ARG A 22 -8.85 -4.20 12.62
N GLN A 23 -7.96 -3.48 13.31
CA GLN A 23 -6.53 -3.47 12.99
C GLN A 23 -5.86 -4.83 13.25
N ARG A 24 -6.22 -5.53 14.33
CA ARG A 24 -5.70 -6.88 14.63
C ARG A 24 -6.18 -7.92 13.62
N GLU A 25 -7.44 -7.87 13.22
CA GLU A 25 -7.97 -8.74 12.16
C GLU A 25 -7.24 -8.49 10.83
N LYS A 26 -6.98 -7.22 10.49
CA LYS A 26 -6.19 -6.84 9.31
C LYS A 26 -4.72 -7.30 9.39
N GLN A 27 -4.12 -7.28 10.57
CA GLN A 27 -2.78 -7.84 10.82
C GLN A 27 -2.68 -9.36 10.60
N ALA A 28 -3.80 -10.12 10.58
CA ALA A 28 -3.74 -11.52 10.19
C ALA A 28 -3.40 -11.71 8.70
N SER A 29 -3.77 -10.73 7.85
CA SER A 29 -3.52 -10.78 6.40
C SER A 29 -2.24 -10.07 5.97
N CYS A 30 -1.66 -9.20 6.79
CA CYS A 30 -0.44 -8.45 6.47
C CYS A 30 0.52 -8.40 7.67
N ARG A 31 1.82 -8.58 7.40
CA ARG A 31 2.89 -8.58 8.40
C ARG A 31 3.89 -7.46 8.16
N GLU A 32 4.67 -7.13 9.18
CA GLU A 32 5.75 -6.13 9.05
C GLU A 32 6.75 -6.54 7.95
N PRO A 33 7.17 -5.61 7.09
CA PRO A 33 8.21 -5.85 6.10
C PRO A 33 9.58 -5.99 6.75
N ASP A 34 10.49 -6.68 6.08
CA ASP A 34 11.92 -6.53 6.40
C ASP A 34 12.34 -5.06 6.25
N ARG A 35 13.29 -4.63 7.08
CA ARG A 35 13.75 -3.23 7.16
C ARG A 35 14.07 -2.61 5.80
N LYS A 36 14.65 -3.40 4.87
CA LYS A 36 14.98 -2.94 3.51
C LYS A 36 13.75 -2.68 2.65
N ILE A 37 12.76 -3.57 2.71
CA ILE A 37 11.49 -3.43 1.98
C ILE A 37 10.69 -2.26 2.55
N GLY A 38 10.63 -2.14 3.88
CA GLY A 38 9.96 -1.02 4.54
C GLY A 38 10.55 0.33 4.16
N ALA A 39 11.88 0.45 4.14
CA ALA A 39 12.55 1.67 3.70
C ALA A 39 12.29 2.00 2.22
N ALA A 40 12.27 0.99 1.35
CA ALA A 40 11.96 1.18 -0.07
C ALA A 40 10.50 1.62 -0.28
N ALA A 41 9.54 0.96 0.38
CA ALA A 41 8.13 1.31 0.28
C ALA A 41 7.80 2.71 0.85
N GLN A 42 8.54 3.17 1.87
CA GLN A 42 8.38 4.52 2.41
C GLN A 42 8.80 5.62 1.42
N ARG A 43 9.78 5.34 0.55
CA ARG A 43 10.19 6.27 -0.53
C ARG A 43 9.17 6.35 -1.66
N ILE A 44 8.29 5.35 -1.77
CA ILE A 44 7.26 5.23 -2.80
C ILE A 44 5.97 5.97 -2.38
N GLY A 45 5.58 5.84 -1.11
CA GLY A 45 4.29 6.36 -0.60
C GLY A 45 4.33 7.74 0.05
N SER A 46 5.29 8.61 -0.29
CA SER A 46 5.57 9.83 0.47
C SER A 46 4.69 11.03 0.10
N HIS A 47 3.35 10.92 0.12
CA HIS A 47 2.49 12.11 0.17
C HIS A 47 1.23 11.91 1.05
N LEU A 48 1.23 12.58 2.20
CA LEU A 48 0.08 13.15 2.93
C LEU A 48 -0.78 12.32 3.88
N VAL A 49 -0.55 11.03 4.13
CA VAL A 49 -1.13 10.37 5.33
C VAL A 49 -0.06 9.51 5.98
N PRO A 50 0.19 9.64 7.30
CA PRO A 50 1.13 8.76 7.96
C PRO A 50 0.49 7.37 8.13
N THR A 51 0.67 6.56 7.09
CA THR A 51 0.30 5.15 7.03
C THR A 51 1.49 4.29 7.43
N ALA A 52 1.23 3.17 8.10
CA ALA A 52 2.22 2.11 8.26
C ALA A 52 2.11 1.14 7.08
N THR A 53 3.25 0.69 6.56
CA THR A 53 3.33 -0.20 5.40
C THR A 53 3.62 -1.62 5.86
N PHE A 54 2.88 -2.58 5.32
CA PHE A 54 2.97 -4.01 5.62
C PHE A 54 3.05 -4.83 4.33
N ILE A 55 3.38 -6.11 4.44
CA ILE A 55 3.41 -7.06 3.31
C ILE A 55 2.34 -8.12 3.51
N SER A 56 1.60 -8.46 2.46
CA SER A 56 0.63 -9.55 2.50
C SER A 56 1.26 -10.89 2.93
N THR A 57 0.54 -11.65 3.76
CA THR A 57 1.00 -12.98 4.20
C THR A 57 0.91 -14.01 3.09
N THR A 58 -0.01 -13.84 2.13
CA THR A 58 -0.16 -14.68 0.93
C THR A 58 0.05 -13.88 -0.36
N PRO A 59 0.73 -14.44 -1.38
CA PRO A 59 0.76 -13.83 -2.71
C PRO A 59 -0.64 -13.82 -3.34
N ARG A 60 -0.94 -12.80 -4.14
CA ARG A 60 -2.21 -12.62 -4.83
C ARG A 60 -1.96 -11.94 -6.17
N ASN A 61 -2.86 -12.15 -7.13
CA ASN A 61 -2.92 -11.31 -8.32
C ASN A 61 -3.50 -9.93 -8.00
N TRP A 62 -3.41 -9.02 -8.97
CA TRP A 62 -3.84 -7.64 -8.81
C TRP A 62 -5.31 -7.52 -8.39
N THR A 63 -6.20 -8.19 -9.13
CA THR A 63 -7.66 -8.14 -8.92
C THR A 63 -8.05 -8.63 -7.53
N GLU A 64 -7.42 -9.71 -7.06
CA GLU A 64 -7.62 -10.23 -5.70
C GLU A 64 -7.07 -9.28 -4.64
N GLY A 65 -5.94 -8.63 -4.94
CA GLY A 65 -5.34 -7.61 -4.11
C GLY A 65 -6.27 -6.42 -3.90
N GLU A 66 -6.84 -5.88 -4.97
CA GLU A 66 -7.79 -4.75 -4.93
C GLU A 66 -9.05 -5.11 -4.15
N ARG A 67 -9.63 -6.29 -4.37
CA ARG A 67 -10.84 -6.74 -3.66
C ARG A 67 -10.62 -6.77 -2.14
N ASN A 68 -9.44 -7.23 -1.70
CA ASN A 68 -9.05 -7.26 -0.29
C ASN A 68 -8.58 -5.87 0.23
N SER A 69 -8.25 -4.94 -0.66
CA SER A 69 -7.77 -3.58 -0.37
C SER A 69 -8.88 -2.58 -0.07
N SER A 70 -10.14 -2.92 -0.33
CA SER A 70 -11.30 -2.09 0.00
C SER A 70 -11.40 -1.73 1.51
N GLU A 71 -10.71 -2.49 2.37
CA GLU A 71 -10.54 -2.16 3.78
C GLU A 71 -9.10 -1.76 4.20
N MET A 72 -8.09 -1.99 3.34
CA MET A 72 -6.65 -1.89 3.66
C MET A 72 -5.84 -1.03 2.68
N LYS A 73 -6.48 -0.12 1.93
CA LYS A 73 -5.88 0.87 1.02
C LYS A 73 -4.48 0.46 0.54
N ALA A 74 -4.37 -0.65 -0.19
CA ALA A 74 -3.07 -1.02 -0.72
C ALA A 74 -2.65 0.04 -1.73
N ASP A 75 -1.41 0.50 -1.60
CA ASP A 75 -0.78 1.35 -2.60
C ASP A 75 -0.41 0.46 -3.76
N LEU A 76 -1.32 0.41 -4.70
CA LEU A 76 -1.19 -0.34 -5.92
C LEU A 76 -1.16 0.73 -7.01
N LEU A 77 -0.01 0.89 -7.68
CA LEU A 77 0.14 1.76 -8.84
C LEU A 77 -0.27 0.95 -10.07
N VAL A 78 -1.35 1.37 -10.75
CA VAL A 78 -1.68 0.84 -12.09
C VAL A 78 -0.95 1.70 -13.11
N ILE A 79 -0.35 1.06 -14.10
CA ILE A 79 0.25 1.74 -15.25
C ILE A 79 -0.53 1.34 -16.47
N ASN A 80 -1.36 2.26 -16.95
CA ASN A 80 -2.02 2.05 -18.23
C ASN A 80 -1.05 2.36 -19.38
N THR A 81 -0.29 3.44 -19.28
CA THR A 81 0.81 3.79 -20.20
C THR A 81 1.93 4.54 -19.46
N LYS A 82 3.11 4.71 -20.08
CA LYS A 82 4.23 5.48 -19.50
C LYS A 82 3.83 6.91 -19.12
N ASP A 83 2.90 7.48 -19.89
CA ASP A 83 2.36 8.84 -19.75
C ASP A 83 1.08 8.91 -18.88
N GLU A 84 0.49 7.76 -18.51
CA GLU A 84 -0.73 7.65 -17.69
C GLU A 84 -0.52 6.74 -16.48
N GLN A 85 0.35 7.18 -15.57
CA GLN A 85 0.52 6.54 -14.26
C GLN A 85 -0.51 7.11 -13.28
N GLN A 86 -1.33 6.25 -12.69
CA GLN A 86 -2.34 6.66 -11.71
C GLN A 86 -2.38 5.70 -10.52
N TRP A 87 -2.33 6.26 -9.30
CA TRP A 87 -2.53 5.47 -8.09
C TRP A 87 -3.99 5.00 -8.00
N VAL A 88 -4.22 3.76 -7.54
CA VAL A 88 -5.57 3.21 -7.35
C VAL A 88 -6.41 4.05 -6.38
N ASP A 89 -5.78 4.73 -5.42
CA ASP A 89 -6.46 5.62 -4.48
C ASP A 89 -6.72 7.03 -5.03
N GLN A 90 -6.45 7.24 -6.33
CA GLN A 90 -6.60 8.49 -7.08
C GLN A 90 -5.73 9.63 -6.57
N THR A 91 -4.71 9.34 -5.75
CA THR A 91 -3.69 10.34 -5.42
C THR A 91 -3.01 10.82 -6.71
N PRO A 92 -2.81 12.13 -6.91
CA PRO A 92 -2.09 12.64 -8.07
C PRO A 92 -0.71 12.00 -8.17
N TYR A 93 -0.41 11.39 -9.32
CA TYR A 93 0.92 10.87 -9.59
C TYR A 93 1.87 12.04 -9.85
N ASN A 94 3.00 12.06 -9.15
CA ASN A 94 4.04 13.04 -9.37
C ASN A 94 5.15 12.39 -10.19
N GLU A 95 5.24 12.73 -11.48
CA GLU A 95 6.24 12.19 -12.41
C GLU A 95 7.70 12.44 -11.97
N SER A 96 7.94 13.48 -11.15
CA SER A 96 9.27 13.72 -10.57
C SER A 96 9.66 12.69 -9.50
N VAL A 97 8.70 11.90 -9.01
CA VAL A 97 8.87 10.85 -8.00
C VAL A 97 8.70 9.49 -8.69
N THR A 98 9.62 9.19 -9.61
CA THR A 98 9.73 7.86 -10.19
C THR A 98 10.82 7.04 -9.48
N PHE A 99 10.52 5.75 -9.33
CA PHE A 99 11.42 4.78 -8.69
C PHE A 99 11.77 3.62 -9.63
N TRP A 100 11.55 3.78 -10.95
CA TRP A 100 11.86 2.79 -11.98
C TRP A 100 13.30 2.32 -11.93
N HIS A 101 13.51 1.02 -12.18
CA HIS A 101 14.82 0.56 -12.59
C HIS A 101 15.18 1.13 -13.95
N SER A 102 16.49 1.20 -14.22
CA SER A 102 16.96 1.61 -15.55
C SER A 102 16.42 0.64 -16.60
N GLY A 103 15.68 1.17 -17.58
CA GLY A 103 15.05 0.37 -18.64
C GLY A 103 13.56 0.11 -18.42
N GLU A 104 13.03 0.40 -17.24
CA GLU A 104 11.61 0.21 -16.92
C GLU A 104 10.80 1.53 -17.01
N PRO A 105 9.48 1.47 -17.30
CA PRO A 105 8.75 0.26 -17.70
C PRO A 105 9.16 -0.20 -19.11
N SER A 106 9.26 -1.51 -19.32
CA SER A 106 9.85 -2.10 -20.53
C SER A 106 8.85 -2.83 -21.43
N ASN A 107 7.66 -3.19 -20.93
CA ASN A 107 6.71 -4.03 -21.66
C ASN A 107 5.28 -3.44 -21.67
N VAL A 108 4.68 -3.37 -22.86
CA VAL A 108 3.33 -2.82 -23.04
C VAL A 108 2.22 -3.71 -22.48
N ASP A 109 2.49 -5.00 -22.26
CA ASP A 109 1.52 -5.95 -21.68
C ASP A 109 1.62 -6.04 -20.14
N GLU A 110 2.53 -5.26 -19.52
CA GLU A 110 2.81 -5.26 -18.09
C GLU A 110 2.20 -4.02 -17.41
N HIS A 111 0.90 -4.08 -17.12
CA HIS A 111 0.15 -2.91 -16.62
C HIS A 111 0.18 -2.69 -15.10
N CYS A 112 0.93 -3.50 -14.35
CA CYS A 112 0.96 -3.44 -12.89
C CYS A 112 2.37 -3.23 -12.35
N VAL A 113 2.51 -2.48 -11.26
CA VAL A 113 3.83 -2.20 -10.67
C VAL A 113 4.11 -3.11 -9.50
N MET A 114 5.33 -3.65 -9.47
CA MET A 114 5.86 -4.26 -8.27
C MET A 114 7.17 -3.62 -7.81
N LEU A 115 7.38 -3.67 -6.50
CA LEU A 115 8.65 -3.34 -5.89
C LEU A 115 9.61 -4.53 -6.06
N HIS A 116 10.66 -4.34 -6.84
CA HIS A 116 11.63 -5.37 -7.23
C HIS A 116 13.04 -5.01 -6.77
N PHE A 117 13.80 -6.00 -6.29
CA PHE A 117 15.21 -5.83 -5.95
C PHE A 117 16.09 -6.23 -7.14
N HIS A 118 16.74 -5.27 -7.78
CA HIS A 118 17.63 -5.55 -8.89
C HIS A 118 19.02 -5.94 -8.38
N TYR A 119 19.42 -7.19 -8.62
CA TYR A 119 20.64 -7.78 -8.07
C TYR A 119 21.92 -7.06 -8.52
N PHE A 120 21.99 -6.62 -9.78
CA PHE A 120 23.19 -5.99 -10.32
C PHE A 120 23.43 -4.59 -9.74
N SER A 121 22.38 -3.77 -9.61
CA SER A 121 22.49 -2.43 -9.01
C SER A 121 22.33 -2.44 -7.49
N ARG A 122 22.04 -3.61 -6.90
CA ARG A 122 21.84 -3.82 -5.45
C ARG A 122 20.83 -2.85 -4.82
N GLN A 123 19.84 -2.42 -5.60
CA GLN A 123 18.86 -1.42 -5.18
C GLN A 123 17.43 -1.93 -5.38
N TRP A 124 16.52 -1.38 -4.60
CA TRP A 124 15.09 -1.53 -4.80
C TRP A 124 14.59 -0.50 -5.82
N GLY A 125 13.68 -0.91 -6.67
CA GLY A 125 13.09 -0.09 -7.73
C GLY A 125 11.77 -0.68 -8.22
N TRP A 126 11.06 0.05 -9.06
CA TRP A 126 9.84 -0.41 -9.71
C TRP A 126 10.15 -1.26 -10.93
N ASN A 127 9.30 -2.26 -11.14
CA ASN A 127 9.24 -3.13 -12.31
C ASN A 127 7.77 -3.24 -12.72
N ASP A 128 7.48 -3.05 -13.99
CA ASP A 128 6.20 -3.39 -14.58
C ASP A 128 6.10 -4.92 -14.66
N VAL A 129 4.92 -5.46 -14.36
CA VAL A 129 4.64 -6.90 -14.42
C VAL A 129 3.22 -7.15 -14.92
N PRO A 130 2.91 -8.37 -15.41
CA PRO A 130 1.55 -8.73 -15.77
C PRO A 130 0.66 -8.75 -14.52
N CYS A 131 -0.51 -8.10 -14.59
CA CYS A 131 -1.42 -7.97 -13.44
C CYS A 131 -2.00 -9.31 -12.92
N ASN A 132 -1.98 -10.36 -13.76
CA ASN A 132 -2.43 -11.70 -13.38
C ASN A 132 -1.38 -12.50 -12.56
N GLY A 133 -0.15 -11.98 -12.46
CA GLY A 133 0.93 -12.58 -11.67
C GLY A 133 0.62 -12.59 -10.18
N HIS A 134 0.99 -13.65 -9.47
CA HIS A 134 0.76 -13.76 -8.03
C HIS A 134 1.95 -13.20 -7.25
N HIS A 135 1.78 -12.00 -6.71
CA HIS A 135 2.84 -11.27 -6.00
C HIS A 135 2.45 -10.94 -4.56
N LYS A 136 3.44 -10.66 -3.72
CA LYS A 136 3.20 -10.07 -2.40
C LYS A 136 2.79 -8.62 -2.58
N LEU A 137 1.80 -8.18 -1.81
CA LEU A 137 1.25 -6.84 -1.91
C LEU A 137 1.74 -5.96 -0.76
N LEU A 138 1.88 -4.65 -1.01
CA LEU A 138 2.11 -3.65 0.03
C LEU A 138 0.76 -3.18 0.59
N CYS A 139 0.49 -3.52 1.85
CA CYS A 139 -0.71 -3.06 2.54
C CYS A 139 -0.40 -1.72 3.23
N LYS A 140 -1.28 -0.71 3.11
CA LYS A 140 -1.20 0.48 3.97
C LYS A 140 -2.30 0.48 5.01
N MET A 141 -1.91 0.70 6.25
CA MET A 141 -2.86 0.94 7.33
C MET A 141 -2.71 2.37 7.82
N LYS A 142 -3.83 3.06 8.06
CA LYS A 142 -3.80 4.35 8.77
C LYS A 142 -3.22 4.12 10.16
N LYS A 143 -2.19 4.89 10.54
CA LYS A 143 -1.77 4.92 11.95
C LYS A 143 -2.93 5.49 12.77
N ILE A 144 -3.31 4.79 13.82
CA ILE A 144 -4.27 5.32 14.81
C ILE A 144 -3.51 6.34 15.64
N TYR A 145 -3.79 7.62 15.44
CA TYR A 145 -3.37 8.68 16.36
C TYR A 145 -4.30 8.61 17.57
N LEU A 146 -3.70 8.41 18.74
CA LEU A 146 -4.41 8.33 20.01
C LEU A 146 -4.44 9.68 20.69
#